data_AF-A0A7W5ZPX8-F1
#
_entry.id   AF-A0A7W5ZPX8-F1
#
_cell.length_a   1.000
_cell.length_b   1.000
_cell.length_c   1.000
_cell.angle_alpha   90.00
_cell.angle_beta   90.00
_cell.angle_gamma   90.00
#
_symmetry.space_group_name_H-M   'P 1'
#
loop_
_entity.id
_entity.type
_entity.pdbx_description
1 polymer ?
#
loop_
_entity_poly.entity_id
_entity_poly.type
_entity_poly.pdbx_seq_one_letter_code
_entity_poly.pdbx_strand_id
1 'polypeptide(L)'
;MSKSIPVLIPSEIHSIVDKQYTQVHQLLGKRLALMFGYLIAQSAQSAVFSAFFRKNLLELGENPDLLEVEEDELLVILFGSKIATEGGKIPDELYDALTQRYSQEQVILLVSFATQLVAATMFNATLEVQVEASLQPYVLPEAFRTELCLV
;
A
#
# COMPACT_ATOMS: atom_id res chain seq x y z
N MET A 1 5.19 -2.33 31.69
CA MET A 1 6.08 -1.14 31.74
C MET A 1 5.73 -0.28 30.54
N SER A 2 5.15 0.91 30.77
CA SER A 2 4.74 1.84 29.71
C SER A 2 5.99 2.41 29.05
N LYS A 3 6.15 2.21 27.73
CA LYS A 3 7.24 2.82 26.98
C LYS A 3 6.89 4.29 26.71
N SER A 4 7.47 5.20 27.49
CA SER A 4 7.54 6.63 27.15
C SER A 4 8.61 6.84 26.07
N ILE A 5 8.34 6.38 24.85
CA ILE A 5 9.02 6.87 23.65
C ILE A 5 8.33 8.20 23.31
N PRO A 6 9.04 9.30 23.02
CA PRO A 6 8.39 10.47 22.43
C PRO A 6 7.76 9.99 21.12
N VAL A 7 6.44 9.82 21.16
CA VAL A 7 5.64 9.27 20.07
C VAL A 7 5.92 10.13 18.86
N LEU A 8 6.60 9.59 17.84
CA LEU A 8 6.49 10.14 16.50
C LEU A 8 4.98 10.14 16.23
N ILE A 9 4.38 11.31 16.08
CA ILE A 9 2.92 11.40 16.01
C ILE A 9 2.50 10.61 14.77
N PRO A 10 1.46 9.76 14.82
CA PRO A 10 1.01 8.99 13.65
C PRO A 10 0.85 9.84 12.37
N SER A 11 0.52 11.13 12.52
CA SER A 11 0.48 12.11 11.43
C SER A 11 1.82 12.36 10.74
N GLU A 12 2.95 12.27 11.44
CA GLU A 12 4.30 12.47 10.88
C GLU A 12 4.74 11.27 10.05
N ILE A 13 4.41 10.05 10.50
CA ILE A 13 4.64 8.81 9.74
C ILE A 13 3.82 8.83 8.46
N HIS A 14 2.53 9.19 8.57
CA HIS A 14 1.64 9.29 7.42
C HIS A 14 2.10 10.39 6.46
N SER A 15 2.58 11.54 6.96
CA SER A 15 3.09 12.62 6.10
C SER A 15 4.29 12.22 5.23
N ILE A 16 5.16 11.32 5.73
CA ILE A 16 6.29 10.81 4.94
C ILE A 16 5.78 9.94 3.79
N VAL A 17 4.85 9.04 4.08
CA VAL A 17 4.21 8.17 3.08
C VAL A 17 3.43 9.00 2.06
N ASP A 18 2.68 10.02 2.51
CA ASP A 18 1.88 10.90 1.66
C ASP A 18 2.72 11.67 0.63
N LYS A 19 3.93 12.10 1.02
CA LYS A 19 4.83 12.81 0.13
C LYS A 19 5.26 11.95 -1.06
N GLN A 20 5.62 10.69 -0.80
CA GLN A 20 5.96 9.75 -1.88
C GLN A 20 4.72 9.33 -2.67
N TYR A 21 3.59 9.14 -1.98
CA TYR A 21 2.34 8.79 -2.63
C TYR A 21 1.91 9.84 -3.67
N THR A 22 2.15 11.12 -3.41
CA THR A 22 1.89 12.20 -4.39
C THR A 22 2.66 11.97 -5.70
N GLN A 23 3.91 11.53 -5.62
CA GLN A 23 4.73 11.24 -6.81
C GLN A 23 4.26 9.96 -7.50
N VAL A 24 3.89 8.92 -6.73
CA VAL A 24 3.30 7.69 -7.29
C VAL A 24 1.98 7.99 -8.01
N HIS A 25 1.14 8.86 -7.45
CA HIS A 25 -0.10 9.31 -8.07
C HIS A 25 0.15 10.07 -9.37
N GLN A 26 1.20 10.90 -9.45
CA GLN A 26 1.59 11.57 -10.69
C GLN A 26 2.09 10.58 -11.75
N LEU A 27 2.78 9.52 -11.33
CA LEU A 27 3.32 8.49 -12.23
C LEU A 27 2.23 7.55 -12.76
N LEU A 28 1.40 7.00 -11.89
CA LEU A 28 0.46 5.92 -12.20
C LEU A 28 -0.96 6.43 -12.52
N GLY A 29 -1.25 7.68 -12.19
CA GLY A 29 -2.63 8.18 -12.16
C GLY A 29 -3.40 7.69 -10.94
N LYS A 30 -4.58 8.29 -10.72
CA LYS A 30 -5.35 8.12 -9.47
C LYS A 30 -5.75 6.67 -9.18
N ARG A 31 -6.34 6.00 -10.17
CA ARG A 31 -6.91 4.65 -10.02
C ARG A 31 -5.83 3.63 -9.68
N LEU A 32 -4.80 3.51 -10.53
CA LEU A 32 -3.71 2.55 -10.36
C LEU A 32 -2.88 2.85 -9.10
N ALA A 33 -2.65 4.12 -8.75
CA ALA A 33 -1.96 4.46 -7.50
C ALA A 33 -2.73 3.99 -6.25
N LEU A 34 -4.06 4.14 -6.25
CA LEU A 34 -4.92 3.66 -5.17
C LEU A 34 -4.90 2.13 -5.07
N MET A 35 -4.98 1.42 -6.20
CA MET A 35 -4.90 -0.05 -6.23
C MET A 35 -3.53 -0.55 -5.77
N PHE A 36 -2.45 0.10 -6.22
CA PHE A 36 -1.09 -0.21 -5.79
C PHE A 36 -0.92 -0.05 -4.28
N GLY A 37 -1.32 1.09 -3.72
CA GLY A 37 -1.27 1.34 -2.27
C GLY A 37 -2.16 0.38 -1.48
N TYR A 38 -3.37 0.10 -1.98
CA TYR A 38 -4.30 -0.83 -1.34
C TYR A 38 -3.71 -2.23 -1.19
N LEU A 39 -3.15 -2.77 -2.27
CA LEU A 39 -2.67 -4.15 -2.28
C LEU A 39 -1.33 -4.34 -1.57
N ILE A 40 -0.47 -3.31 -1.53
CA ILE A 40 0.68 -3.29 -0.60
C ILE A 40 0.18 -3.28 0.85
N ALA A 41 -0.79 -2.43 1.19
CA ALA A 41 -1.31 -2.32 2.55
C ALA A 41 -2.02 -3.60 3.02
N GLN A 42 -2.78 -4.27 2.14
CA GLN A 42 -3.37 -5.58 2.40
C GLN A 42 -2.28 -6.63 2.62
N SER A 43 -1.31 -6.71 1.72
CA SER A 43 -0.19 -7.65 1.81
C SER A 43 0.64 -7.45 3.08
N ALA A 44 0.80 -6.20 3.53
CA ALA A 44 1.44 -5.84 4.79
C ALA A 44 0.52 -6.00 6.03
N GLN A 45 -0.71 -6.44 5.84
CA GLN A 45 -1.76 -6.62 6.87
C GLN A 45 -2.09 -5.34 7.65
N SER A 46 -1.94 -4.18 7.01
CA SER A 46 -2.16 -2.87 7.63
C SER A 46 -3.65 -2.52 7.74
N ALA A 47 -4.22 -2.53 8.94
CA ALA A 47 -5.61 -2.09 9.14
C ALA A 47 -5.82 -0.60 8.79
N VAL A 48 -4.85 0.26 9.13
CA VAL A 48 -4.93 1.71 8.91
C VAL A 48 -4.88 2.06 7.43
N PHE A 49 -3.83 1.60 6.72
CA PHE A 49 -3.65 1.97 5.32
C PHE A 49 -4.62 1.21 4.41
N SER A 50 -4.97 -0.05 4.70
CA SER A 50 -5.98 -0.76 3.89
C SER A 50 -7.34 -0.06 3.96
N ALA A 51 -7.79 0.39 5.14
CA ALA A 51 -9.03 1.15 5.28
C ALA A 51 -8.97 2.50 4.55
N PHE A 52 -7.83 3.20 4.61
CA PHE A 52 -7.62 4.45 3.88
C PHE A 52 -7.76 4.24 2.36
N PHE A 53 -7.00 3.31 1.77
CA PHE A 53 -7.05 3.07 0.34
C PHE A 53 -8.39 2.51 -0.11
N ARG A 54 -8.99 1.61 0.69
CA ARG A 54 -10.34 1.05 0.43
C ARG A 54 -11.39 2.15 0.34
N LYS A 55 -11.42 3.07 1.30
CA LYS A 55 -12.32 4.24 1.28
C LYS A 55 -12.16 5.03 -0.03
N ASN A 56 -10.92 5.36 -0.40
CA ASN A 56 -10.65 6.17 -1.59
C ASN A 56 -11.00 5.43 -2.90
N LEU A 57 -10.83 4.10 -2.96
CA LEU A 57 -11.27 3.29 -4.09
C LEU A 57 -12.80 3.29 -4.21
N LEU A 58 -13.53 3.10 -3.11
CA LEU A 58 -14.99 3.19 -3.09
C LEU A 58 -15.49 4.57 -3.52
N GLU A 59 -14.84 5.64 -3.05
CA GLU A 59 -15.15 7.01 -3.48
C GLU A 59 -14.84 7.26 -4.97
N LEU A 60 -13.93 6.49 -5.57
CA LEU A 60 -13.66 6.51 -7.00
C LEU A 60 -14.68 5.69 -7.81
N GLY A 61 -15.53 4.89 -7.15
CA GLY A 61 -16.48 3.97 -7.80
C GLY A 61 -15.92 2.58 -8.06
N GLU A 62 -14.71 2.28 -7.60
CA GLU A 62 -14.12 0.93 -7.67
C GLU A 62 -14.71 0.03 -6.58
N ASN A 63 -14.72 -1.28 -6.84
CA ASN A 63 -15.02 -2.29 -5.82
C ASN A 63 -13.71 -2.92 -5.31
N PRO A 64 -13.22 -2.60 -4.10
CA PRO A 64 -11.96 -3.14 -3.59
C PRO A 64 -12.00 -4.65 -3.32
N ASP A 65 -13.19 -5.25 -3.18
CA ASP A 65 -13.36 -6.69 -3.00
C ASP A 65 -13.36 -7.47 -4.33
N LEU A 66 -13.48 -6.75 -5.45
CA LEU A 66 -13.59 -7.30 -6.79
C LEU A 66 -12.96 -6.31 -7.78
N LEU A 67 -11.66 -6.05 -7.60
CA LEU A 67 -10.95 -5.10 -8.45
C LEU A 67 -10.82 -5.66 -9.87
N GLU A 68 -11.35 -4.94 -10.85
CA GLU A 68 -11.07 -5.18 -12.25
C GLU A 68 -9.66 -4.66 -12.55
N VAL A 69 -8.73 -5.57 -12.81
CA VAL A 69 -7.32 -5.23 -13.04
C VAL A 69 -6.98 -5.52 -14.49
N GLU A 70 -6.56 -4.49 -15.22
CA GLU A 70 -6.06 -4.68 -16.57
C GLU A 70 -4.71 -5.41 -16.53
N GLU A 71 -4.39 -6.17 -17.58
CA GLU A 71 -3.12 -6.94 -17.66
C GLU A 71 -1.90 -6.05 -17.40
N ASP A 72 -2.03 -4.79 -17.80
CA ASP A 72 -0.99 -3.80 -17.76
C ASP A 72 -0.88 -3.11 -16.37
N GLU A 73 -1.96 -3.07 -15.60
CA GLU A 73 -1.99 -2.63 -14.19
C GLU A 73 -1.48 -3.72 -13.24
N LEU A 74 -1.73 -4.98 -13.59
CA LEU A 74 -1.41 -6.15 -12.77
C LEU A 74 0.07 -6.22 -12.41
N LEU A 75 0.96 -5.90 -13.36
CA LEU A 75 2.40 -5.87 -13.16
C LEU A 75 2.81 -4.98 -11.96
N VAL A 76 2.31 -3.75 -11.92
CA VAL A 76 2.66 -2.75 -10.89
C VAL A 76 2.14 -3.19 -9.53
N ILE A 77 0.89 -3.66 -9.51
CA ILE A 77 0.20 -4.10 -8.30
C ILE A 77 0.87 -5.34 -7.68
N LEU A 78 1.21 -6.33 -8.50
CA LEU A 78 1.93 -7.53 -8.05
C LEU A 78 3.33 -7.16 -7.55
N PHE A 79 4.03 -6.26 -8.24
CA PHE A 79 5.35 -5.78 -7.83
C PHE A 79 5.32 -5.19 -6.41
N GLY A 80 4.37 -4.30 -6.12
CA GLY A 80 4.20 -3.73 -4.78
C GLY A 80 3.85 -4.78 -3.73
N SER A 81 2.88 -5.64 -4.04
CA SER A 81 2.42 -6.70 -3.11
C SER A 81 3.54 -7.65 -2.73
N LYS A 82 4.40 -8.03 -3.69
CA LYS A 82 5.55 -8.92 -3.45
C LYS A 82 6.59 -8.33 -2.50
N ILE A 83 6.84 -7.03 -2.60
CA ILE A 83 7.73 -6.32 -1.65
C ILE A 83 7.22 -6.48 -0.20
N ALA A 84 5.90 -6.44 0.00
CA ALA A 84 5.30 -6.57 1.33
C ALA A 84 5.28 -8.01 1.86
N THR A 85 5.15 -9.03 1.00
CA THR A 85 5.04 -10.45 1.45
C THR A 85 6.36 -11.20 1.53
N GLU A 86 7.38 -10.84 0.74
CA GLU A 86 8.61 -11.65 0.60
C GLU A 86 9.83 -11.04 1.32
N GLY A 87 9.60 -10.27 2.38
CA GLY A 87 10.67 -9.62 3.13
C GLY A 87 11.49 -8.64 2.27
N GLY A 88 10.84 -7.99 1.31
CA GLY A 88 11.48 -7.06 0.36
C GLY A 88 12.18 -7.71 -0.83
N LYS A 89 12.07 -9.03 -1.02
CA LYS A 89 12.56 -9.69 -2.24
C LYS A 89 11.56 -9.55 -3.37
N ILE A 90 12.07 -9.38 -4.59
CA ILE A 90 11.28 -9.26 -5.80
C ILE A 90 11.83 -10.29 -6.79
N PRO A 91 10.98 -11.13 -7.41
CA PRO A 91 11.43 -12.03 -8.48
C PRO A 91 12.07 -11.27 -9.63
N ASP A 92 13.18 -11.78 -10.17
CA ASP A 92 13.92 -11.14 -11.26
C ASP A 92 13.01 -10.88 -12.48
N GLU A 93 12.15 -11.83 -12.82
CA GLU A 93 11.18 -11.70 -13.93
C GLU A 93 10.24 -10.49 -13.74
N LEU A 94 9.82 -10.21 -12.51
CA LEU A 94 8.92 -9.11 -12.20
C LEU A 94 9.65 -7.77 -12.23
N TYR A 95 10.91 -7.75 -11.76
CA TYR A 95 11.77 -6.58 -11.84
C TYR A 95 12.13 -6.25 -13.31
N ASP A 96 12.49 -7.25 -14.11
CA ASP A 96 12.80 -7.11 -15.53
C ASP A 96 11.58 -6.62 -16.33
N ALA A 97 10.40 -7.18 -16.08
CA ALA A 97 9.16 -6.72 -16.70
C ALA A 97 8.84 -5.25 -16.34
N LEU A 98 9.07 -4.85 -15.08
CA LEU A 98 8.82 -3.48 -14.64
C LEU A 98 9.81 -2.49 -15.28
N THR A 99 11.09 -2.85 -15.39
CA THR A 99 12.14 -1.99 -15.97
C THR A 99 12.04 -1.83 -17.49
N GLN A 100 11.32 -2.72 -18.18
CA GLN A 100 10.95 -2.53 -19.59
C GLN A 100 9.90 -1.42 -19.79
N ARG A 101 9.17 -1.06 -18.72
CA ARG A 101 7.98 -0.21 -18.79
C ARG A 101 8.12 1.11 -18.04
N TYR A 102 8.95 1.12 -17.01
CA TYR A 102 9.26 2.28 -16.18
C TYR A 102 10.75 2.55 -16.21
N SER A 103 11.13 3.83 -16.17
CA SER A 103 12.52 4.22 -16.02
C SER A 103 13.09 3.74 -14.68
N GLN A 104 14.41 3.65 -14.58
CA GLN A 104 15.06 3.26 -13.31
C GLN A 104 14.62 4.16 -12.14
N GLU A 105 14.48 5.47 -12.37
CA GLU A 105 14.00 6.42 -11.35
C GLU A 105 12.55 6.13 -10.92
N GLN A 106 11.69 5.78 -11.87
CA GLN A 106 10.29 5.43 -11.61
C GLN A 106 10.19 4.10 -10.83
N VAL A 107 11.00 3.10 -11.19
CA VAL A 107 11.09 1.84 -10.43
C VAL A 107 11.56 2.11 -9.00
N ILE A 108 12.60 2.94 -8.81
CA ILE A 108 13.07 3.34 -7.48
C ILE A 108 11.97 4.05 -6.69
N LEU A 109 11.17 4.91 -7.32
CA LEU A 109 10.03 5.56 -6.68
C LEU A 109 8.99 4.54 -6.20
N LEU A 110 8.62 3.57 -7.05
CA LEU A 110 7.66 2.51 -6.70
C LEU A 110 8.15 1.63 -5.55
N VAL A 111 9.43 1.21 -5.58
CA VAL A 111 10.07 0.45 -4.49
C VAL A 111 10.12 1.28 -3.21
N SER A 112 10.49 2.56 -3.30
CA SER A 112 10.60 3.45 -2.15
C SER A 112 9.25 3.61 -1.47
N PHE A 113 8.19 3.86 -2.22
CA PHE A 113 6.84 3.98 -1.67
C PHE A 113 6.39 2.67 -1.01
N ALA A 114 6.53 1.53 -1.69
CA ALA A 114 6.11 0.25 -1.15
C ALA A 114 6.84 -0.10 0.16
N THR A 115 8.16 0.07 0.19
CA THR A 115 8.97 -0.17 1.40
C THR A 115 8.64 0.78 2.54
N GLN A 116 8.36 2.06 2.25
CA GLN A 116 7.92 3.01 3.28
C GLN A 116 6.54 2.68 3.83
N LEU A 117 5.59 2.25 3.00
CA LEU A 117 4.27 1.86 3.44
C LEU A 117 4.31 0.62 4.36
N VAL A 118 5.17 -0.35 4.02
CA VAL A 118 5.45 -1.53 4.87
C VAL A 118 6.08 -1.10 6.19
N ALA A 119 7.11 -0.24 6.16
CA ALA A 119 7.75 0.26 7.38
C ALA A 119 6.75 1.03 8.27
N ALA A 120 5.94 1.91 7.70
CA ALA A 120 4.89 2.65 8.41
C ALA A 120 3.85 1.71 9.03
N THR A 121 3.52 0.60 8.37
CA THR A 121 2.65 -0.43 8.93
C THR A 121 3.27 -1.07 10.17
N MET A 122 4.57 -1.39 10.14
CA MET A 122 5.29 -1.91 11.31
C MET A 122 5.33 -0.91 12.46
N PHE A 123 5.50 0.39 12.17
CA PHE A 123 5.41 1.43 13.19
C PHE A 123 4.02 1.49 13.82
N ASN A 124 2.96 1.51 13.00
CA ASN A 124 1.58 1.53 13.47
C ASN A 124 1.28 0.33 14.38
N ALA A 125 1.73 -0.87 14.00
CA ALA A 125 1.60 -2.07 14.82
C ALA A 125 2.40 -1.96 16.14
N THR A 126 3.64 -1.48 16.08
CA THR A 126 4.53 -1.34 17.26
C THR A 126 4.01 -0.33 18.28
N LEU A 127 3.34 0.72 17.79
CA LEU A 127 2.79 1.80 18.61
C LEU A 127 1.29 1.60 18.92
N GLU A 128 0.71 0.46 18.53
CA GLU A 128 -0.71 0.14 18.73
C GLU A 128 -1.67 1.22 18.20
N VAL A 129 -1.30 1.84 17.06
CA VAL A 129 -2.06 2.91 16.42
C VAL A 129 -3.44 2.39 16.04
N GLN A 130 -4.47 3.05 16.55
CA GLN A 130 -5.86 2.72 16.27
C GLN A 130 -6.32 3.34 14.95
N VAL A 131 -7.20 2.63 14.24
CA VAL A 131 -7.85 3.18 13.05
C VAL A 131 -8.79 4.31 13.46
N GLU A 132 -8.67 5.45 12.78
CA GLU A 132 -9.53 6.61 13.02
C GLU A 132 -11.02 6.27 12.82
N ALA A 133 -11.89 6.91 13.60
CA ALA A 133 -13.33 6.66 13.57
C ALA A 133 -13.95 6.80 12.16
N SER A 134 -13.43 7.74 11.36
CA SER A 134 -13.86 7.98 9.97
C SER A 134 -13.52 6.83 9.02
N LEU A 135 -12.53 6.01 9.37
CA LEU A 135 -12.05 4.87 8.59
C LEU A 135 -12.61 3.52 9.07
N GLN A 136 -13.19 3.46 10.27
CA GLN A 136 -13.78 2.24 10.84
C GLN A 136 -14.75 1.50 9.90
N PRO A 137 -15.64 2.17 9.14
CA PRO A 137 -16.54 1.47 8.20
C PRO A 137 -15.84 0.73 7.07
N TYR A 138 -14.55 1.02 6.84
CA TYR A 138 -13.75 0.48 5.74
C TYR A 138 -12.71 -0.55 6.21
N VAL A 139 -12.68 -0.87 7.50
CA VAL A 139 -11.76 -1.88 8.04
C VAL A 139 -12.27 -3.27 7.67
N LEU A 140 -11.44 -4.05 6.97
CA LEU A 140 -11.71 -5.46 6.73
C LEU A 140 -11.40 -6.30 7.99
N PRO A 141 -12.16 -7.37 8.27
CA PRO A 141 -11.77 -8.34 9.28
C PRO A 141 -10.40 -8.95 8.96
N GLU A 142 -9.64 -9.33 9.99
CA GLU A 142 -8.28 -9.89 9.83
C GLU A 142 -8.19 -11.03 8.82
N ALA A 143 -9.16 -11.95 8.88
CA ALA A 143 -9.22 -13.12 7.99
C ALA A 143 -9.28 -12.76 6.50
N PHE A 144 -9.74 -11.56 6.14
CA PHE A 144 -9.90 -11.14 4.74
C PHE A 144 -8.76 -10.24 4.24
N ARG A 145 -7.76 -9.92 5.08
CA ARG A 145 -6.60 -9.09 4.67
C ARG A 145 -5.50 -9.91 3.97
N THR A 146 -5.65 -11.22 3.85
CA THR A 146 -4.66 -12.15 3.26
C THR A 146 -5.08 -12.71 1.89
N GLU A 147 -6.36 -12.59 1.52
CA GLU A 147 -6.88 -13.14 0.27
C GLU A 147 -6.94 -12.05 -0.80
N LEU A 148 -5.97 -12.07 -1.72
CA LEU A 148 -6.03 -11.30 -2.97
C LEU A 148 -7.17 -11.87 -3.83
N CYS A 149 -8.34 -11.23 -3.79
CA CYS A 149 -9.42 -11.48 -4.77
C CYS A 149 -9.13 -10.65 -6.03
N LEU A 150 -8.13 -11.06 -6.80
CA LEU A 150 -7.95 -10.61 -8.18
C LEU A 150 -8.79 -11.51 -9.08
N VAL A 151 -9.66 -10.94 -9.92
CA VAL A 151 -10.52 -11.67 -10.87
C VAL A 151 -9.99 -11.50 -12.28
#